data_AF-A0A3D0YTI6-F1
#
_entry.id   AF-A0A3D0YTI6-F1
#
_cell.length_a   1.000
_cell.length_b   1.000
_cell.length_c   1.000
_cell.angle_alpha   90.00
_cell.angle_beta   90.00
_cell.angle_gamma   90.00
#
_symmetry.space_group_name_H-M   'P 1'
#
loop_
_entity.id
_entity.type
_entity.pdbx_description
1 polymer ?
#
loop_
_entity_poly.entity_id
_entity_poly.type
_entity_poly.pdbx_seq_one_letter_code
_entity_poly.pdbx_strand_id
1 'polypeptide(L)'
;MPRTTIRGAASRAKRLLSKEKLLNAEVGFFRGLSIFLVVMLVIIFLSFSALFGFMYMETKMIRLQLARVYTEISPYRTEVIAADNDTSTAPETDQTEINIDDWQSFSKYGFSVKFPADWTYRDNPYGHRVDFFTDGVVRGLESSAAGSFNINLTEKDNFIDQGYDSELLYVAGQPARKYVSSIHSSAPEGSQYIRVVVPGGTGYYELNFMISGGNDNLIAPEIVEKILDNFTLVQ
;
A
#
# COMPACT_ATOMS: atom_id res chain seq x y z
N MET A 1 -7.50 -105.91 1.71
CA MET A 1 -7.06 -104.58 1.22
C MET A 1 -8.11 -104.10 0.22
N PRO A 2 -8.48 -102.80 0.10
CA PRO A 2 -8.07 -101.58 0.81
C PRO A 2 -9.22 -100.91 1.59
N ARG A 3 -8.87 -100.05 2.55
CA ARG A 3 -9.81 -99.18 3.29
C ARG A 3 -9.51 -97.74 2.84
N THR A 4 -10.48 -97.11 2.19
CA THR A 4 -10.38 -95.74 1.68
C THR A 4 -10.40 -94.75 2.84
N THR A 5 -9.27 -94.08 3.06
CA THR A 5 -9.14 -92.98 4.02
C THR A 5 -9.65 -91.69 3.37
N ILE A 6 -10.80 -91.21 3.85
CA ILE A 6 -11.37 -89.92 3.47
C ILE A 6 -10.48 -88.81 4.05
N ARG A 7 -9.93 -87.97 3.17
CA ARG A 7 -9.19 -86.74 3.50
C ARG A 7 -10.05 -85.84 4.37
N GLY A 8 -9.60 -85.61 5.60
CA GLY A 8 -10.13 -84.56 6.46
C GLY A 8 -9.88 -83.19 5.84
N ALA A 9 -10.97 -82.52 5.47
CA ALA A 9 -10.97 -81.09 5.19
C ALA A 9 -10.62 -80.36 6.49
N ALA A 10 -9.45 -79.72 6.54
CA ALA A 10 -9.09 -78.81 7.62
C ALA A 10 -10.01 -77.59 7.54
N SER A 11 -11.08 -77.60 8.34
CA SER A 11 -11.91 -76.43 8.60
C SER A 11 -11.08 -75.43 9.40
N ARG A 12 -10.53 -74.44 8.69
CA ARG A 12 -9.86 -73.27 9.29
C ARG A 12 -10.94 -72.44 9.99
N ALA A 13 -11.28 -72.82 11.21
CA ALA A 13 -12.17 -72.07 12.08
C ALA A 13 -11.58 -70.66 12.29
N LYS A 14 -12.20 -69.67 11.66
CA LYS A 14 -12.01 -68.26 12.04
C LYS A 14 -12.48 -68.14 13.49
N ARG A 15 -11.54 -68.14 14.44
CA ARG A 15 -11.80 -67.73 15.82
C ARG A 15 -12.37 -66.32 15.76
N LEU A 16 -13.69 -66.20 15.94
CA LEU A 16 -14.34 -64.92 16.16
C LEU A 16 -13.70 -64.32 17.42
N LEU A 17 -12.96 -63.22 17.24
CA LEU A 17 -12.42 -62.46 18.37
C LEU A 17 -13.59 -62.05 19.27
N SER A 18 -13.42 -62.20 20.59
CA SER A 18 -14.43 -61.76 21.54
C SER A 18 -14.73 -60.28 21.34
N LYS A 19 -15.99 -59.87 21.53
CA LYS A 19 -16.44 -58.48 21.34
C LYS A 19 -15.55 -57.46 22.06
N GLU A 20 -15.00 -57.81 23.22
CA GLU A 20 -14.04 -56.99 23.97
C GLU A 20 -12.73 -56.73 23.21
N LYS A 21 -12.20 -57.71 22.47
CA LYS A 21 -10.98 -57.53 21.67
C LYS A 21 -11.22 -56.66 20.44
N LEU A 22 -12.43 -56.71 19.86
CA LEU A 22 -12.85 -55.82 18.79
C LEU A 22 -12.98 -54.38 19.28
N LEU A 23 -13.64 -54.17 20.42
CA LEU A 23 -13.80 -52.84 21.04
C LEU A 23 -12.45 -52.20 21.42
N ASN A 24 -11.54 -52.98 22.02
CA ASN A 24 -10.21 -52.47 22.35
C ASN A 24 -9.37 -52.15 21.10
N ALA A 25 -9.56 -52.90 20.01
CA ALA A 25 -8.92 -52.62 18.73
C ALA A 25 -9.48 -51.33 18.09
N GLU A 26 -10.79 -51.10 18.15
CA GLU A 26 -11.43 -49.87 17.66
C GLU A 26 -10.96 -48.64 18.45
N VAL A 27 -10.92 -48.70 19.78
CA VAL A 27 -10.42 -47.60 20.62
C VAL A 27 -8.94 -47.32 20.33
N GLY A 28 -8.13 -48.36 20.12
CA GLY A 28 -6.74 -48.22 19.70
C GLY A 28 -6.60 -47.53 18.34
N PHE A 29 -7.45 -47.90 17.39
CA PHE A 29 -7.49 -47.27 16.07
C PHE A 29 -7.87 -45.79 16.14
N PHE A 30 -8.91 -45.41 16.89
CA PHE A 30 -9.33 -44.01 17.04
C PHE A 30 -8.27 -43.15 17.75
N ARG A 31 -7.58 -43.69 18.75
CA ARG A 31 -6.44 -43.01 19.39
C ARG A 31 -5.29 -42.80 18.40
N GLY A 32 -4.95 -43.82 17.61
CA GLY A 32 -3.93 -43.72 16.56
C GLY A 32 -4.30 -42.67 15.50
N LEU A 33 -5.55 -42.66 15.06
CA LEU A 33 -6.07 -41.70 14.08
C LEU A 33 -6.06 -40.26 14.61
N SER A 34 -6.44 -40.06 15.88
CA SER A 34 -6.42 -38.75 16.53
C SER A 34 -5.00 -38.19 16.64
N ILE A 35 -4.04 -39.01 17.08
CA ILE A 35 -2.63 -38.62 17.15
C ILE A 35 -2.09 -38.29 15.75
N PHE A 36 -2.40 -39.13 14.76
CA PHE A 36 -1.99 -38.91 13.38
C PHE A 36 -2.52 -37.58 12.83
N LEU A 37 -3.80 -37.26 13.05
CA LEU A 37 -4.39 -35.99 12.61
C LEU A 37 -3.72 -34.77 13.24
N VAL A 38 -3.42 -34.81 14.54
CA VAL A 38 -2.73 -33.71 15.22
C VAL A 38 -1.32 -33.53 14.66
N VAL A 39 -0.58 -34.62 14.48
CA VAL A 39 0.78 -34.57 13.89
C VAL A 39 0.73 -34.00 12.47
N MET A 40 -0.24 -34.44 11.66
CA MET A 40 -0.38 -33.96 10.28
C MET A 40 -0.72 -32.46 10.23
N LEU A 41 -1.60 -31.98 11.12
CA LEU A 41 -1.94 -30.57 11.24
C LEU A 41 -0.72 -29.74 11.64
N VAL A 42 0.08 -30.19 12.61
CA VAL A 42 1.33 -29.51 13.01
C VAL A 42 2.32 -29.44 11.84
N ILE A 43 2.49 -30.51 11.07
CA ILE A 43 3.37 -30.52 9.89
C ILE A 43 2.88 -29.53 8.83
N ILE A 44 1.57 -29.44 8.59
CA ILE A 44 0.99 -28.47 7.68
C ILE A 44 1.32 -27.04 8.13
N PHE A 45 1.06 -26.72 9.41
CA PHE A 45 1.33 -25.38 9.95
C PHE A 45 2.81 -25.01 9.86
N LEU A 46 3.71 -25.94 10.17
CA LEU A 46 5.16 -25.71 10.03
C LEU A 46 5.58 -25.50 8.57
N SER A 47 5.01 -26.27 7.65
CA SER A 47 5.30 -26.14 6.22
C SER A 47 4.85 -24.79 5.66
N PHE A 48 3.62 -24.35 6.01
CA PHE A 48 3.13 -23.03 5.61
C PHE A 48 3.94 -21.91 6.25
N SER A 49 4.31 -22.02 7.54
CA SER A 49 5.13 -21.01 8.21
C SER A 49 6.50 -20.86 7.55
N ALA A 50 7.14 -21.97 7.17
CA ALA A 50 8.40 -21.94 6.44
C ALA A 50 8.25 -21.32 5.05
N LEU A 51 7.17 -21.65 4.33
CA LEU A 51 6.86 -21.06 3.02
C LEU A 51 6.69 -19.54 3.10
N PHE A 52 5.89 -19.05 4.05
CA PHE A 52 5.68 -17.62 4.27
C PHE A 52 6.98 -16.92 4.68
N GLY A 53 7.81 -17.54 5.52
CA GLY A 53 9.12 -17.02 5.88
C GLY A 53 10.05 -16.87 4.68
N PHE A 54 10.04 -17.85 3.76
CA PHE A 54 10.83 -17.80 2.53
C PHE A 54 10.35 -16.69 1.60
N MET A 55 9.03 -16.59 1.35
CA MET A 55 8.46 -15.51 0.54
C MET A 55 8.78 -14.12 1.10
N TYR A 56 8.74 -13.97 2.43
CA TYR A 56 9.06 -12.69 3.07
C TYR A 56 10.53 -12.29 2.85
N MET A 57 11.46 -13.24 3.01
CA MET A 57 12.88 -13.01 2.74
C MET A 57 13.15 -12.69 1.27
N GLU A 58 12.52 -13.40 0.35
CA GLU A 58 12.64 -13.15 -1.09
C GLU A 58 12.16 -11.74 -1.46
N THR A 59 10.97 -11.35 -0.97
CA THR A 59 10.42 -10.00 -1.19
C THR A 59 11.34 -8.91 -0.65
N LYS A 60 11.95 -9.14 0.53
CA LYS A 60 12.90 -8.21 1.12
C LYS A 60 14.19 -8.09 0.29
N MET A 61 14.71 -9.22 -0.22
CA MET A 61 15.90 -9.24 -1.09
C MET A 61 15.66 -8.54 -2.42
N ILE A 62 14.49 -8.75 -3.04
CA ILE A 62 14.10 -8.07 -4.28
C ILE A 62 14.04 -6.55 -4.05
N ARG A 63 13.44 -6.10 -2.94
CA ARG A 63 13.40 -4.66 -2.61
C ARG A 63 14.80 -4.05 -2.45
N LEU A 64 15.72 -4.76 -1.80
CA LEU A 64 17.10 -4.29 -1.63
C LEU A 64 17.89 -4.25 -2.95
N GLN A 65 17.73 -5.26 -3.80
CA GLN A 65 18.37 -5.29 -5.11
C GLN A 65 17.82 -4.20 -6.03
N LEU A 66 16.51 -3.97 -6.02
CA LEU A 66 15.87 -2.90 -6.77
C LEU A 66 16.41 -1.53 -6.32
N ALA A 67 16.50 -1.28 -5.01
CA ALA A 67 17.07 -0.05 -4.47
C ALA A 67 18.52 0.18 -4.93
N ARG A 68 19.37 -0.86 -4.90
CA ARG A 68 20.75 -0.77 -5.39
C ARG A 68 20.81 -0.47 -6.89
N VAL A 69 20.01 -1.15 -7.70
CA VAL A 69 19.96 -0.94 -9.16
C VAL A 69 19.51 0.49 -9.49
N TYR A 70 18.54 1.05 -8.76
CA TYR A 70 18.14 2.45 -8.93
C TYR A 70 19.25 3.44 -8.56
N THR A 71 20.08 3.14 -7.56
CA THR A 71 21.23 3.99 -7.22
C THR A 71 22.38 3.90 -8.22
N GLU A 72 22.56 2.76 -8.90
CA GLU A 72 23.65 2.57 -9.87
C GLU A 72 23.29 3.06 -11.30
N ILE A 73 22.00 3.18 -11.65
CA ILE A 73 21.53 3.61 -12.99
C ILE A 73 21.40 5.15 -13.13
N SER A 74 21.83 5.94 -12.15
CA SER A 74 21.80 7.43 -12.22
C SER A 74 23.17 8.06 -12.52
N PRO A 75 23.68 8.07 -13.78
CA PRO A 75 24.83 8.88 -14.17
C PRO A 75 24.43 10.14 -14.95
N TYR A 76 23.30 10.80 -14.63
CA TYR A 76 22.97 12.11 -15.22
C TYR A 76 22.66 13.15 -14.15
N ARG A 77 23.72 13.47 -13.40
CA ARG A 77 23.88 14.73 -12.69
C ARG A 77 24.30 15.78 -13.72
N THR A 78 23.35 16.48 -14.32
CA THR A 78 23.67 17.76 -14.98
C THR A 78 23.39 18.86 -13.96
N GLU A 79 24.45 19.26 -13.25
CA GLU A 79 24.48 20.59 -12.62
C GLU A 79 24.45 21.63 -13.75
N VAL A 80 23.39 22.43 -13.82
CA VAL A 80 23.46 23.74 -14.46
C VAL A 80 23.32 24.77 -13.35
N ILE A 81 24.46 25.28 -12.91
CA ILE A 81 24.57 26.54 -12.18
C ILE A 81 25.17 27.57 -13.14
N ALA A 82 24.54 28.75 -13.15
CA ALA A 82 25.02 30.12 -13.44
C ALA A 82 24.59 30.81 -14.75
N ALA A 83 23.87 31.93 -14.52
CA ALA A 83 23.89 33.27 -15.16
C ALA A 83 23.50 33.35 -16.66
N ASP A 84 22.81 34.37 -17.17
CA ASP A 84 22.92 35.81 -16.93
C ASP A 84 21.64 36.52 -17.42
N ASN A 85 21.50 37.77 -16.97
CA ASN A 85 20.43 38.75 -17.21
C ASN A 85 19.88 38.80 -18.64
N ASP A 86 18.56 38.98 -18.78
CA ASP A 86 18.08 40.06 -19.63
C ASP A 86 16.71 40.61 -19.22
N THR A 87 16.59 41.90 -19.42
CA THR A 87 15.54 42.80 -18.94
C THR A 87 14.29 42.63 -19.80
N SER A 88 13.14 42.31 -19.21
CA SER A 88 11.84 42.50 -19.87
C SER A 88 10.76 42.80 -18.84
N THR A 89 10.28 44.04 -18.90
CA THR A 89 9.18 44.58 -18.11
C THR A 89 7.90 43.82 -18.45
N ALA A 90 7.47 42.92 -17.56
CA ALA A 90 6.18 42.25 -17.58
C ALA A 90 5.43 42.62 -16.29
N PRO A 91 4.08 42.73 -16.32
CA PRO A 91 3.32 43.41 -15.29
C PRO A 91 3.45 42.69 -13.95
N GLU A 92 3.64 43.47 -12.88
CA GLU A 92 3.53 43.01 -11.50
C GLU A 92 2.22 42.25 -11.34
N THR A 93 2.32 40.93 -11.35
CA THR A 93 1.27 40.07 -10.81
C THR A 93 1.49 40.16 -9.32
N ASP A 94 0.53 40.72 -8.58
CA ASP A 94 0.52 40.73 -7.11
C ASP A 94 0.73 39.28 -6.64
N GLN A 95 1.99 38.90 -6.39
CA GLN A 95 2.31 37.70 -5.65
C GLN A 95 1.95 38.02 -4.22
N THR A 96 0.68 37.83 -3.85
CA THR A 96 0.28 37.74 -2.45
C THR A 96 1.12 36.63 -1.84
N GLU A 97 2.13 37.01 -1.06
CA GLU A 97 2.99 36.11 -0.32
C GLU A 97 2.09 35.24 0.57
N ILE A 98 1.99 33.94 0.26
CA ILE A 98 1.18 33.01 1.03
C ILE A 98 1.84 32.85 2.40
N ASN A 99 1.21 33.41 3.43
CA ASN A 99 1.65 33.24 4.82
C ASN A 99 1.28 31.85 5.33
N ILE A 100 2.30 31.05 5.68
CA ILE A 100 2.17 29.66 6.14
C ILE A 100 2.08 29.59 7.69
N ASP A 101 2.33 30.70 8.40
CA ASP A 101 2.34 30.69 9.87
C ASP A 101 0.95 30.45 10.47
N ASP A 102 -0.09 30.86 9.76
CA ASP A 102 -1.48 30.64 10.16
C ASP A 102 -2.01 29.26 9.74
N TRP A 103 -1.21 28.47 9.01
CA TRP A 103 -1.65 27.14 8.55
C TRP A 103 -1.73 26.15 9.72
N GLN A 104 -2.74 25.29 9.66
CA GLN A 104 -2.90 24.17 10.58
C GLN A 104 -2.12 22.95 10.08
N SER A 105 -1.87 21.99 10.98
CA SER A 105 -1.07 20.80 10.69
C SER A 105 -1.82 19.51 11.00
N PHE A 106 -1.63 18.50 10.15
CA PHE A 106 -2.06 17.14 10.39
C PHE A 106 -0.86 16.21 10.40
N SER A 107 -0.76 15.33 11.40
CA SER A 107 0.27 14.29 11.46
C SER A 107 -0.30 12.96 11.92
N LYS A 108 -0.17 11.95 11.05
CA LYS A 108 -0.55 10.56 11.29
C LYS A 108 0.08 9.67 10.20
N TYR A 109 0.08 8.36 10.39
CA TYR A 109 0.51 7.36 9.39
C TYR A 109 1.93 7.56 8.84
N GLY A 110 2.83 8.15 9.64
CA GLY A 110 4.23 8.37 9.25
C GLY A 110 4.48 9.60 8.36
N PHE A 111 3.51 10.52 8.27
CA PHE A 111 3.71 11.82 7.63
C PHE A 111 3.18 12.97 8.50
N SER A 112 3.61 14.18 8.15
CA SER A 112 3.07 15.44 8.65
C SER A 112 2.94 16.43 7.49
N VAL A 113 1.85 17.18 7.46
CA VAL A 113 1.55 18.15 6.41
C VAL A 113 0.91 19.40 7.03
N LYS A 114 1.25 20.57 6.49
CA LYS A 114 0.54 21.83 6.77
C LYS A 114 -0.44 22.16 5.66
N PHE A 115 -1.56 22.78 6.02
CA PHE A 115 -2.61 23.20 5.08
C PHE A 115 -3.35 24.44 5.61
N PRO A 116 -4.04 25.21 4.76
CA PRO A 116 -4.72 26.44 5.16
C PRO A 116 -5.72 26.25 6.33
N ALA A 117 -5.84 27.27 7.18
CA ALA A 117 -6.66 27.22 8.41
C ALA A 117 -8.17 27.13 8.16
N ASP A 118 -8.62 27.67 7.04
CA ASP A 118 -10.01 27.68 6.60
C ASP A 118 -10.46 26.33 6.00
N TRP A 119 -9.52 25.43 5.70
CA TRP A 119 -9.82 24.10 5.20
C TRP A 119 -10.26 23.17 6.34
N THR A 120 -11.04 22.16 5.99
CA THR A 120 -11.36 21.04 6.87
C THR A 120 -10.70 19.76 6.37
N TYR A 121 -10.60 18.76 7.25
CA TYR A 121 -10.10 17.45 6.86
C TYR A 121 -10.95 16.32 7.43
N ARG A 122 -10.87 15.16 6.79
CA ARG A 122 -11.46 13.90 7.22
C ARG A 122 -10.40 12.80 7.18
N ASP A 123 -10.12 12.22 8.35
CA ASP A 123 -9.27 11.05 8.49
C ASP A 123 -10.10 9.77 8.34
N ASN A 124 -9.80 8.95 7.34
CA ASN A 124 -10.34 7.61 7.17
C ASN A 124 -9.30 6.56 7.62
N PRO A 125 -9.41 6.04 8.86
CA PRO A 125 -8.41 5.11 9.40
C PRO A 125 -8.43 3.73 8.74
N TYR A 126 -9.54 3.32 8.13
CA TYR A 126 -9.64 2.01 7.48
C TYR A 126 -8.92 1.95 6.14
N GLY A 127 -8.83 3.10 5.46
CA GLY A 127 -8.14 3.23 4.18
C GLY A 127 -6.76 3.89 4.26
N HIS A 128 -6.30 4.25 5.46
CA HIS A 128 -5.09 5.08 5.66
C HIS A 128 -5.06 6.31 4.74
N ARG A 129 -6.22 6.96 4.62
CA ARG A 129 -6.46 8.10 3.72
C ARG A 129 -6.94 9.30 4.50
N VAL A 130 -6.44 10.47 4.13
CA VAL A 130 -6.88 11.76 4.67
C VAL A 130 -7.35 12.64 3.52
N ASP A 131 -8.59 13.10 3.59
CA ASP A 131 -9.17 14.04 2.62
C ASP A 131 -9.20 15.45 3.22
N PHE A 132 -8.79 16.44 2.43
CA PHE A 132 -8.78 17.86 2.77
C PHE A 132 -9.73 18.62 1.84
N PHE A 133 -10.56 19.48 2.42
CA PHE A 133 -11.63 20.20 1.72
C PHE A 133 -11.40 21.70 1.83
N THR A 134 -11.38 22.38 0.68
CA THR A 134 -11.14 23.82 0.59
C THR A 134 -12.35 24.67 0.97
N ASP A 135 -13.53 24.05 1.08
CA ASP A 135 -14.80 24.76 1.35
C ASP A 135 -15.11 24.94 2.85
N GLY A 136 -14.22 24.47 3.73
CA GLY A 136 -14.37 24.57 5.17
C GLY A 136 -15.52 23.72 5.75
N VAL A 137 -16.15 22.85 4.96
CA VAL A 137 -17.30 22.04 5.43
C VAL A 137 -16.79 20.75 6.08
N VAL A 138 -17.18 20.54 7.34
CA VAL A 138 -16.84 19.32 8.09
C VAL A 138 -17.66 18.14 7.58
N ARG A 139 -17.00 17.00 7.32
CA ARG A 139 -17.63 15.80 6.76
C ARG A 139 -17.30 14.57 7.59
N GLY A 140 -18.31 13.73 7.83
CA GLY A 140 -18.14 12.43 8.48
C GLY A 140 -17.66 11.33 7.52
N LEU A 141 -17.44 10.15 8.09
CA LEU A 141 -16.98 8.95 7.35
C LEU A 141 -18.05 8.41 6.38
N GLU A 142 -19.32 8.72 6.62
CA GLU A 142 -20.46 8.36 5.78
C GLU A 142 -20.53 9.17 4.46
N SER A 143 -19.80 10.27 4.36
CA SER A 143 -19.77 11.09 3.16
C SER A 143 -19.03 10.39 2.02
N SER A 144 -19.63 10.35 0.83
CA SER A 144 -18.98 9.83 -0.39
C SER A 144 -18.08 10.86 -1.09
N ALA A 145 -18.04 12.10 -0.63
CA ALA A 145 -17.23 13.16 -1.24
C ALA A 145 -15.74 12.89 -1.05
N ALA A 146 -14.96 13.13 -2.11
CA ALA A 146 -13.50 13.19 -2.06
C ALA A 146 -13.05 14.64 -1.78
N GLY A 147 -11.94 14.80 -1.05
CA GLY A 147 -11.34 16.11 -0.83
C GLY A 147 -10.70 16.68 -2.11
N SER A 148 -10.59 18.00 -2.17
CA SER A 148 -9.84 18.72 -3.22
C SER A 148 -8.35 18.35 -3.18
N PHE A 149 -7.85 18.01 -1.99
CA PHE A 149 -6.56 17.38 -1.76
C PHE A 149 -6.76 16.11 -0.93
N ASN A 150 -6.04 15.04 -1.23
CA ASN A 150 -6.01 13.88 -0.35
C ASN A 150 -4.63 13.22 -0.33
N ILE A 151 -4.32 12.59 0.79
CA ILE A 151 -3.11 11.78 0.98
C ILE A 151 -3.56 10.34 1.22
N ASN A 152 -3.05 9.41 0.41
CA ASN A 152 -3.34 7.99 0.53
C ASN A 152 -2.04 7.20 0.71
N LEU A 153 -2.02 6.25 1.64
CA LEU A 153 -0.89 5.32 1.79
C LEU A 153 -1.13 4.08 0.92
N THR A 154 -0.20 3.79 0.02
CA THR A 154 -0.26 2.62 -0.86
C THR A 154 1.00 1.76 -0.72
N GLU A 155 0.88 0.46 -1.01
CA GLU A 155 2.02 -0.47 -0.94
C GLU A 155 2.98 -0.33 -2.13
N LYS A 156 2.48 0.21 -3.24
CA LYS A 156 3.22 0.39 -4.49
C LYS A 156 2.74 1.63 -5.23
N ASP A 157 3.64 2.20 -6.01
CA ASP A 157 3.31 3.21 -7.01
C ASP A 157 2.54 2.53 -8.16
N ASN A 158 1.23 2.74 -8.21
CA ASN A 158 0.40 2.13 -9.25
C ASN A 158 0.55 2.81 -10.63
N PHE A 159 1.13 4.01 -10.68
CA PHE A 159 1.18 4.85 -11.89
C PHE A 159 2.39 4.52 -12.74
N ILE A 160 3.52 4.22 -12.09
CA ILE A 160 4.70 3.70 -12.79
C ILE A 160 4.38 2.37 -13.50
N ASP A 161 3.63 1.48 -12.84
CA ASP A 161 3.23 0.17 -13.39
C ASP A 161 2.32 0.33 -14.63
N GLN A 162 1.53 1.39 -14.67
CA GLN A 162 0.62 1.70 -15.78
C GLN A 162 1.31 2.47 -16.93
N GLY A 163 2.59 2.80 -16.79
CA GLY A 163 3.37 3.48 -17.82
C GLY A 163 3.02 4.96 -17.99
N TYR A 164 2.50 5.62 -16.94
CA TYR A 164 2.28 7.07 -16.99
C TYR A 164 3.62 7.82 -17.00
N ASP A 165 3.68 8.87 -17.81
CA ASP A 165 4.79 9.81 -17.80
C ASP A 165 4.87 10.51 -16.44
N SER A 166 6.10 10.62 -15.91
CA SER A 166 6.36 11.19 -14.60
C SER A 166 7.52 12.18 -14.64
N GLU A 167 7.36 13.29 -13.93
CA GLU A 167 8.42 14.22 -13.59
C GLU A 167 9.05 13.82 -12.25
N LEU A 168 10.38 13.81 -12.15
CA LEU A 168 11.07 13.60 -10.87
C LEU A 168 11.21 14.94 -10.14
N LEU A 169 10.84 14.96 -8.86
CA LEU A 169 11.13 16.07 -7.95
C LEU A 169 11.60 15.55 -6.58
N TYR A 170 11.94 16.46 -5.68
CA TYR A 170 12.27 16.12 -4.29
C TYR A 170 11.19 16.61 -3.35
N VAL A 171 10.68 15.72 -2.50
CA VAL A 171 9.70 16.04 -1.45
C VAL A 171 10.13 15.32 -0.18
N ALA A 172 10.08 16.02 0.97
CA ALA A 172 10.54 15.49 2.25
C ALA A 172 11.96 14.88 2.21
N GLY A 173 12.86 15.44 1.39
CA GLY A 173 14.24 14.94 1.20
C GLY A 173 14.34 13.60 0.45
N GLN A 174 13.24 13.09 -0.13
CA GLN A 174 13.20 11.87 -0.92
C GLN A 174 12.90 12.18 -2.39
N PRO A 175 13.40 11.37 -3.34
CA PRO A 175 12.99 11.45 -4.73
C PRO A 175 11.52 11.04 -4.85
N ALA A 176 10.68 11.95 -5.30
CA ALA A 176 9.25 11.76 -5.53
C ALA A 176 8.95 11.81 -7.04
N ARG A 177 7.82 11.24 -7.43
CA ARG A 177 7.34 11.25 -8.81
C ARG A 177 6.07 12.07 -8.91
N LYS A 178 6.01 13.00 -9.84
CA LYS A 178 4.84 13.80 -10.15
C LYS A 178 4.24 13.37 -11.47
N TYR A 179 2.95 13.09 -11.42
CA TYR A 179 2.12 12.73 -12.55
C TYR A 179 1.12 13.85 -12.76
N VAL A 180 1.00 14.33 -13.99
CA VAL A 180 0.01 15.34 -14.36
C VAL A 180 -0.95 14.71 -15.36
N SER A 181 -2.24 14.72 -15.02
CA SER A 181 -3.31 14.28 -15.93
C SER A 181 -4.30 15.41 -16.15
N SER A 182 -4.58 15.69 -17.42
CA SER A 182 -5.63 16.60 -17.86
C SER A 182 -6.99 15.92 -18.02
N ILE A 183 -7.07 14.60 -17.78
CA ILE A 183 -8.26 13.81 -18.08
C ILE A 183 -8.72 13.07 -16.83
N HIS A 184 -9.74 13.62 -16.18
CA HIS A 184 -10.67 12.86 -15.35
C HIS A 184 -12.07 13.11 -15.89
N SER A 185 -12.81 12.05 -16.23
CA SER A 185 -14.11 12.10 -16.91
C SER A 185 -15.22 12.80 -16.11
N SER A 186 -14.94 13.18 -14.86
CA SER A 186 -15.84 13.80 -13.90
C SER A 186 -15.37 15.18 -13.41
N ALA A 187 -14.25 15.70 -13.94
CA ALA A 187 -13.71 16.98 -13.53
C ALA A 187 -14.25 18.15 -14.36
N PRO A 188 -14.42 19.35 -13.78
CA PRO A 188 -14.73 20.55 -14.54
C PRO A 188 -13.71 20.76 -15.66
N GLU A 189 -14.18 21.20 -16.83
CA GLU A 189 -13.33 21.50 -17.98
C GLU A 189 -12.20 22.47 -17.59
N GLY A 190 -10.95 22.15 -17.95
CA GLY A 190 -9.77 22.91 -17.56
C GLY A 190 -9.14 22.55 -16.20
N SER A 191 -9.72 21.62 -15.44
CA SER A 191 -9.10 21.14 -14.19
C SER A 191 -7.91 20.22 -14.46
N GLN A 192 -6.85 20.37 -13.68
CA GLN A 192 -5.70 19.47 -13.71
C GLN A 192 -5.66 18.59 -12.47
N TYR A 193 -5.29 17.33 -12.65
CA TYR A 193 -5.00 16.43 -11.55
C TYR A 193 -3.50 16.26 -11.46
N ILE A 194 -2.95 16.72 -10.34
CA ILE A 194 -1.55 16.47 -9.99
C ILE A 194 -1.51 15.38 -8.94
N ARG A 195 -0.73 14.34 -9.19
CA ARG A 195 -0.43 13.30 -8.21
C ARG A 195 1.06 13.29 -7.94
N VAL A 196 1.44 13.40 -6.68
CA VAL A 196 2.82 13.30 -6.24
C VAL A 196 2.97 12.05 -5.37
N VAL A 197 3.83 11.14 -5.78
CA VAL A 197 4.09 9.88 -5.10
C VAL A 197 5.44 9.98 -4.40
N VAL A 198 5.42 9.96 -3.06
CA VAL A 198 6.60 10.08 -2.22
C VAL A 198 6.89 8.73 -1.55
N PRO A 199 8.08 8.12 -1.74
CA PRO A 199 8.42 6.88 -1.06
C PRO A 199 8.62 7.11 0.44
N GLY A 200 8.12 6.18 1.25
CA GLY A 200 8.16 6.20 2.71
C GLY A 200 8.63 4.87 3.31
N GLY A 201 8.82 4.84 4.63
CA GLY A 201 9.27 3.63 5.33
C GLY A 201 8.26 2.48 5.28
N THR A 202 6.97 2.78 5.16
CA THR A 202 5.86 1.81 5.19
C THR A 202 5.19 1.60 3.84
N GLY A 203 5.58 2.32 2.79
CA GLY A 203 4.92 2.30 1.49
C GLY A 203 5.17 3.58 0.70
N TYR A 204 4.18 4.01 -0.07
CA TYR A 204 4.18 5.25 -0.84
C TYR A 204 3.06 6.16 -0.38
N TYR A 205 3.38 7.44 -0.20
CA TYR A 205 2.39 8.48 0.05
C TYR A 205 1.97 9.09 -1.28
N GLU A 206 0.73 8.86 -1.67
CA GLU A 206 0.13 9.44 -2.86
C GLU A 206 -0.61 10.73 -2.47
N LEU A 207 -0.01 11.87 -2.77
CA LEU A 207 -0.59 13.21 -2.59
C LEU A 207 -1.34 13.57 -3.88
N ASN A 208 -2.67 13.64 -3.80
CA ASN A 208 -3.56 13.88 -4.93
C ASN A 208 -4.17 15.27 -4.83
N PHE A 209 -3.91 16.12 -5.81
CA PHE A 209 -4.39 17.50 -5.89
C PHE A 209 -5.33 17.68 -7.08
N MET A 210 -6.45 18.33 -6.84
CA MET A 210 -7.35 18.82 -7.88
C MET A 210 -7.17 20.34 -8.03
N ILE A 211 -6.61 20.76 -9.16
CA ILE A 211 -6.18 22.15 -9.41
C ILE A 211 -7.15 22.82 -10.37
N SER A 212 -7.45 24.09 -10.10
CA SER A 212 -8.35 24.92 -10.92
C SER A 212 -7.63 25.53 -12.11
N GLY A 213 -8.35 25.60 -13.24
CA GLY A 213 -8.09 26.52 -14.34
C GLY A 213 -8.97 27.78 -14.31
N GLY A 214 -9.68 28.06 -13.21
CA GLY A 214 -10.55 29.22 -13.01
C GLY A 214 -11.84 29.02 -12.18
N ASN A 215 -11.91 28.04 -11.26
CA ASN A 215 -13.10 27.73 -10.45
C ASN A 215 -12.81 27.68 -8.92
N ASP A 216 -13.76 28.11 -8.09
CA ASP A 216 -13.56 28.53 -6.68
C ASP A 216 -13.33 27.39 -5.66
N ASN A 217 -13.55 26.13 -6.03
CA ASN A 217 -13.46 24.98 -5.12
C ASN A 217 -12.22 24.09 -5.31
N LEU A 218 -11.24 24.56 -6.07
CA LEU A 218 -10.04 23.81 -6.42
C LEU A 218 -8.79 24.56 -5.94
N ILE A 219 -7.68 23.84 -5.85
CA ILE A 219 -6.46 24.33 -5.19
C ILE A 219 -5.65 25.16 -6.19
N ALA A 220 -5.21 26.35 -5.79
CA ALA A 220 -4.28 27.16 -6.58
C ALA A 220 -2.89 26.50 -6.65
N PRO A 221 -2.17 26.55 -7.79
CA PRO A 221 -0.85 25.91 -7.94
C PRO A 221 0.16 26.31 -6.85
N GLU A 222 0.15 27.57 -6.42
CA GLU A 222 1.05 28.10 -5.40
C GLU A 222 0.80 27.45 -4.02
N ILE A 223 -0.46 27.13 -3.71
CA ILE A 223 -0.82 26.40 -2.48
C ILE A 223 -0.29 24.96 -2.54
N VAL A 224 -0.34 24.32 -3.72
CA VAL A 224 0.21 22.96 -3.91
C VAL A 224 1.71 22.95 -3.61
N GLU A 225 2.47 23.90 -4.15
CA GLU A 225 3.91 24.03 -3.88
C GLU A 225 4.17 24.19 -2.38
N LYS A 226 3.43 25.08 -1.69
CA LYS A 226 3.58 25.26 -0.24
C LYS A 226 3.22 24.01 0.58
N ILE A 227 2.21 23.25 0.16
CA ILE A 227 1.86 21.97 0.79
C ILE A 227 3.01 20.97 0.61
N LEU A 228 3.59 20.87 -0.59
CA LEU A 228 4.72 19.96 -0.87
C LEU A 228 5.97 20.34 -0.08
N ASP A 229 6.30 21.64 0.02
CA ASP A 229 7.44 22.15 0.79
C ASP A 229 7.33 21.84 2.29
N ASN A 230 6.09 21.80 2.82
CA ASN A 230 5.81 21.52 4.23
C ASN A 230 5.40 20.07 4.50
N PHE A 231 5.41 19.21 3.48
CA PHE A 231 5.20 17.79 3.65
C PHE A 231 6.48 17.16 4.19
N THR A 232 6.35 16.39 5.28
CA THR A 232 7.47 15.73 5.96
C THR A 232 7.12 14.29 6.29
N LEU A 233 8.13 13.43 6.24
CA LEU A 233 8.04 12.05 6.72
C LEU A 233 8.37 12.02 8.20
N VAL A 234 7.49 11.42 8.99
CA VAL A 234 7.65 11.26 10.45
C VAL A 234 8.05 9.81 10.70
N GLN A 235 9.28 9.59 11.14
CA GLN A 235 9.83 8.28 11.47
C GLN A 235 9.53 7.88 12.92
#